data_AF-A0A6N2NLM0-F1
#
_entry.id   AF-A0A6N2NLM0-F1
#
_cell.length_a   1.000
_cell.length_b   1.000
_cell.length_c   1.000
_cell.angle_alpha   90.00
_cell.angle_beta   90.00
_cell.angle_gamma   90.00
#
_symmetry.space_group_name_H-M   'P 1'
#
loop_
_entity.id
_entity.type
_entity.pdbx_description
1 polymer ?
#
loop_
_entity_poly.entity_id
_entity_poly.type
_entity_poly.pdbx_seq_one_letter_code
_entity_poly.pdbx_strand_id
1 'polypeptide(L)'
;MKMERIIGEKYKLGRKIGSGSFGEIFLATHIQSGEIVAVKIENRSAKHPQLLYEAKLYKILCGGSGVANIKWCGVDGEDNVLVIDLLGPSLEDLFVYCGRKFSLKTVLMLADQMVITGDTIRMWFLGLDDEF
;
A
#
# COMPACT_ATOMS: atom_id res chain seq x y z
N MET A 1 6.17 24.83 15.04
CA MET A 1 6.01 24.55 13.59
C MET A 1 6.20 23.06 13.38
N LYS A 2 5.22 22.37 12.82
CA LYS A 2 5.37 20.94 12.50
C LYS A 2 6.23 20.88 11.23
N MET A 3 7.47 20.42 11.33
CA MET A 3 8.31 20.23 10.15
C MET A 3 7.64 19.21 9.23
N GLU A 4 7.55 19.55 7.95
CA GLU A 4 7.02 18.65 6.94
C GLU A 4 8.10 17.62 6.59
N ARG A 5 7.81 16.33 6.80
CA ARG A 5 8.73 15.24 6.46
C ARG A 5 8.73 15.07 4.94
N ILE A 6 9.90 15.19 4.32
CA ILE A 6 10.10 14.98 2.88
C ILE A 6 10.86 13.67 2.69
N ILE A 7 10.22 12.69 2.07
CA ILE A 7 10.80 11.38 1.77
C ILE A 7 11.57 11.43 0.46
N GLY A 8 12.82 10.96 0.50
CA GLY A 8 13.68 10.83 -0.69
C GLY A 8 13.82 12.12 -1.48
N GLU A 9 13.75 13.28 -0.80
CA GLU A 9 13.80 14.64 -1.36
C GLU A 9 12.71 14.97 -2.40
N LYS A 10 11.73 14.09 -2.57
CA LYS A 10 10.77 14.14 -3.69
C LYS A 10 9.32 14.10 -3.25
N TYR A 11 9.02 13.47 -2.12
CA TYR A 11 7.65 13.22 -1.69
C TYR A 11 7.36 13.89 -0.37
N LYS A 12 6.48 14.88 -0.39
CA LYS A 12 6.00 15.54 0.83
C LYS A 12 4.99 14.62 1.52
N LEU A 13 5.33 14.14 2.72
CA LEU A 13 4.47 13.24 3.50
C LEU A 13 3.24 13.99 4.03
N GLY A 14 2.08 13.39 3.84
CA GLY A 14 0.79 13.92 4.24
C GLY A 14 0.20 13.16 5.44
N ARG A 15 -1.14 13.05 5.44
CA ARG A 15 -1.87 12.35 6.50
C ARG A 15 -1.67 10.84 6.43
N LYS A 16 -1.72 10.19 7.58
CA LYS A 16 -1.86 8.73 7.67
C LYS A 16 -3.20 8.31 7.07
N ILE A 17 -3.20 7.26 6.26
CA ILE A 17 -4.38 6.69 5.60
C ILE A 17 -4.62 5.23 5.98
N GLY A 18 -3.65 4.57 6.60
CA GLY A 18 -3.80 3.21 7.09
C GLY A 18 -2.67 2.79 8.02
N SER A 19 -2.85 1.65 8.65
CA SER A 19 -1.81 0.93 9.39
C SER A 19 -2.07 -0.56 9.28
N GLY A 20 -1.00 -1.33 9.20
CA GLY A 20 -1.05 -2.79 9.27
C GLY A 20 -0.03 -3.31 10.27
N SER A 21 0.08 -4.64 10.34
CA SER A 21 1.05 -5.35 11.21
C SER A 21 2.50 -4.87 11.02
N PHE A 22 2.83 -4.43 9.80
CA PHE A 22 4.21 -4.17 9.36
C PHE A 22 4.49 -2.70 9.08
N GLY A 23 3.71 -1.80 9.68
CA GLY A 23 3.96 -0.37 9.63
C GLY A 23 2.74 0.49 9.28
N GLU A 24 3.04 1.73 8.92
CA GLU A 24 2.06 2.77 8.68
C GLU A 24 2.03 3.17 7.22
N ILE A 25 0.85 3.59 6.74
CA ILE A 25 0.63 4.02 5.37
C ILE A 25 0.16 5.46 5.38
N PHE A 26 0.81 6.28 4.57
CA PHE A 26 0.55 7.71 4.45
C PHE A 26 0.23 8.07 3.00
N LEU A 27 -0.57 9.10 2.84
CA LEU A 27 -0.64 9.84 1.58
C LEU A 27 0.64 10.68 1.45
N ALA A 28 1.19 10.79 0.25
CA ALA A 28 2.20 11.81 -0.04
C ALA A 28 1.95 12.44 -1.41
N THR A 29 2.58 13.60 -1.62
CA THR A 29 2.52 14.32 -2.89
C THR A 29 3.93 14.46 -3.43
N HIS A 30 4.16 14.02 -4.68
CA HIS A 30 5.40 14.29 -5.37
C HIS A 30 5.52 15.79 -5.63
N ILE A 31 6.59 16.40 -5.13
CA ILE A 31 6.72 17.86 -5.03
C ILE A 31 6.70 18.54 -6.40
N GLN A 32 7.29 17.90 -7.42
CA GLN A 32 7.40 18.50 -8.75
C GLN A 32 6.18 18.24 -9.64
N SER A 33 5.63 17.03 -9.61
CA SER A 33 4.52 16.66 -10.52
C SER A 33 3.14 16.85 -9.91
N GLY A 34 3.04 17.03 -8.59
CA GLY A 34 1.76 17.03 -7.87
C GLY A 34 1.10 15.66 -7.79
N GLU A 35 1.75 14.59 -8.28
CA GLU A 35 1.23 13.23 -8.23
C GLU A 35 1.00 12.78 -6.78
N ILE A 36 -0.17 12.24 -6.51
CA ILE A 36 -0.52 11.70 -5.21
C ILE A 36 -0.16 10.22 -5.17
N VAL A 37 0.60 9.82 -4.14
CA VAL A 37 1.16 8.48 -3.99
C VAL A 37 0.86 7.93 -2.58
N ALA A 38 1.00 6.61 -2.42
CA ALA A 38 0.98 5.97 -1.11
C ALA A 38 2.41 5.70 -0.64
N VAL A 39 2.68 5.97 0.64
CA VAL A 39 3.97 5.75 1.29
C VAL A 39 3.79 4.79 2.46
N LYS A 40 4.43 3.63 2.38
CA LYS A 40 4.50 2.66 3.46
C LYS A 40 5.81 2.85 4.22
N ILE A 41 5.72 2.95 5.54
CA ILE A 41 6.85 3.24 6.44
C ILE A 41 6.89 2.14 7.51
N GLU A 42 8.05 1.51 7.66
CA GLU A 42 8.31 0.47 8.65
C GLU A 42 9.58 0.81 9.42
N ASN A 43 9.50 0.80 10.76
CA ASN A 43 10.70 1.02 11.57
C ASN A 43 11.69 -0.14 11.41
N ARG A 44 12.98 0.15 11.20
CA ARG A 44 14.01 -0.87 10.98
C ARG A 44 14.26 -1.77 12.18
N SER A 45 13.95 -1.29 13.39
CA SER A 45 14.03 -2.07 14.63
C SER A 45 12.76 -2.86 14.94
N ALA A 46 11.79 -2.90 14.02
CA ALA A 46 10.61 -3.77 14.16
C ALA A 46 11.04 -5.23 14.34
N LYS A 47 10.25 -5.99 15.11
CA LYS A 47 10.55 -7.39 15.45
C LYS A 47 10.70 -8.28 14.20
N HIS A 48 9.92 -8.00 13.15
CA HIS A 48 9.91 -8.76 11.90
C HIS A 48 9.85 -7.81 10.69
N PRO A 49 10.95 -7.12 10.34
CA PRO A 49 10.97 -6.13 9.27
C PRO A 49 10.87 -6.82 7.92
N GLN A 50 9.91 -6.42 7.10
CA GLN A 50 9.56 -7.11 5.86
C GLN A 50 9.28 -6.17 4.69
N LEU A 51 9.28 -4.85 4.90
CA LEU A 51 9.01 -3.89 3.85
C LEU A 51 10.01 -3.96 2.68
N LEU A 52 11.29 -4.25 2.98
CA LEU A 52 12.30 -4.45 1.94
C LEU A 52 12.08 -5.73 1.12
N TYR A 53 11.55 -6.79 1.74
CA TYR A 53 11.20 -8.02 1.02
C TYR A 53 9.99 -7.79 0.12
N GLU A 54 8.96 -7.10 0.63
CA GLU A 54 7.81 -6.66 -0.16
C GLU A 54 8.23 -5.81 -1.37
N ALA A 55 9.13 -4.84 -1.18
CA ALA A 55 9.65 -4.03 -2.28
C ALA A 55 10.36 -4.87 -3.36
N LYS A 56 11.02 -5.99 -3.00
CA LYS A 56 11.60 -6.92 -3.97
C LYS A 56 10.53 -7.67 -4.75
N LEU A 57 9.46 -8.12 -4.09
CA LEU A 57 8.34 -8.79 -4.75
C LEU A 57 7.66 -7.89 -5.77
N TYR A 58 7.38 -6.64 -5.42
CA TYR A 58 6.87 -5.65 -6.37
C TYR A 58 7.75 -5.47 -7.61
N LYS A 59 9.09 -5.47 -7.45
CA LYS A 59 10.00 -5.37 -8.60
C LYS A 59 9.93 -6.59 -9.51
N ILE A 60 9.78 -7.78 -8.94
CA ILE A 60 9.67 -9.04 -9.72
C ILE A 60 8.37 -9.08 -10.52
N LEU A 61 7.29 -8.55 -9.94
CA LEU A 61 5.94 -8.64 -10.48
C LEU A 61 5.51 -7.36 -11.21
N CYS A 62 6.43 -6.40 -11.32
CA CYS A 62 6.23 -5.15 -12.04
C CYS A 62 5.82 -5.42 -13.49
N GLY A 63 4.81 -4.68 -13.99
CA GLY A 63 4.24 -4.90 -15.31
C GLY A 63 3.12 -5.95 -15.35
N GLY A 64 2.87 -6.66 -14.25
CA GLY A 64 1.69 -7.49 -14.08
C GLY A 64 0.40 -6.67 -13.95
N SER A 65 -0.71 -7.19 -14.49
CA SER A 65 -2.02 -6.58 -14.31
C SER A 65 -2.40 -6.60 -12.82
N GLY A 66 -2.87 -5.47 -12.29
CA GLY A 66 -3.26 -5.35 -10.88
C GLY A 66 -2.11 -5.09 -9.89
N VAL A 67 -0.87 -4.93 -10.38
CA VAL A 67 0.30 -4.63 -9.54
C VAL A 67 0.59 -3.13 -9.53
N ALA A 68 0.68 -2.53 -8.34
CA ALA A 68 1.09 -1.14 -8.18
C ALA A 68 2.58 -0.95 -8.56
N ASN A 69 2.90 0.16 -9.22
CA ASN A 69 4.29 0.47 -9.57
C ASN A 69 5.02 1.07 -8.36
N ILE A 70 6.28 0.65 -8.18
CA ILE A 70 7.19 1.32 -7.24
C ILE A 70 7.66 2.64 -7.86
N LYS A 71 7.43 3.74 -7.15
CA LYS A 71 7.96 5.06 -7.49
C LYS A 71 9.31 5.31 -6.83
N TRP A 72 9.48 4.81 -5.61
CA TRP A 72 10.72 4.95 -4.85
C TRP A 72 10.78 3.93 -3.70
N CYS A 73 11.98 3.48 -3.35
CA CYS A 73 12.21 2.68 -2.14
C CYS A 73 13.56 3.05 -1.54
N GLY A 74 13.64 3.13 -0.21
CA GLY A 74 14.88 3.51 0.46
C GLY A 74 14.75 3.53 1.97
N VAL A 75 15.73 4.16 2.61
CA VAL A 75 15.78 4.37 4.05
C VAL A 75 15.68 5.87 4.32
N ASP A 76 14.85 6.24 5.29
CA ASP A 76 14.69 7.62 5.75
C ASP A 76 14.83 7.65 7.28
N GLY A 77 16.01 8.06 7.77
CA GLY A 77 16.39 7.92 9.17
C GLY A 77 16.43 6.46 9.63
N GLU A 78 15.60 6.13 10.63
CA GLU A 78 15.48 4.76 11.18
C GLU A 78 14.37 3.94 10.53
N ASP A 79 13.71 4.47 9.48
CA ASP A 79 12.60 3.80 8.82
C ASP A 79 12.99 3.29 7.43
N ASN A 80 12.54 2.08 7.11
CA ASN A 80 12.41 1.62 5.74
C ASN A 80 11.17 2.28 5.12
N VAL A 81 11.28 2.72 3.87
CA VAL A 81 10.20 3.42 3.19
C VAL A 81 10.01 2.91 1.77
N LEU A 82 8.74 2.70 1.40
CA LEU A 82 8.31 2.26 0.08
C LEU A 82 7.22 3.20 -0.43
N VAL A 83 7.44 3.78 -1.60
CA VAL A 83 6.50 4.67 -2.29
C VAL A 83 5.97 3.96 -3.53
N ILE A 84 4.65 3.83 -3.60
CA ILE A 84 3.94 3.15 -4.69
C ILE A 84 2.79 4.02 -5.21
N ASP A 85 2.20 3.62 -6.34
CA ASP A 85 0.92 4.17 -6.80
C ASP A 85 -0.12 4.19 -5.67
N LEU A 86 -0.87 5.29 -5.55
CA LEU A 86 -2.04 5.33 -4.67
C LEU A 86 -3.14 4.47 -5.30
N LEU A 87 -3.61 3.46 -4.56
CA LEU A 87 -4.73 2.63 -4.97
C LEU A 87 -6.06 3.14 -4.39
N GLY A 88 -7.16 2.61 -4.93
CA GLY A 88 -8.50 2.87 -4.45
C GLY A 88 -8.79 2.28 -3.05
N PRO A 89 -10.03 2.42 -2.57
CA PRO A 89 -10.46 1.83 -1.30
C PRO A 89 -10.29 0.31 -1.30
N SER A 90 -10.08 -0.27 -0.11
CA SER A 90 -9.99 -1.73 0.04
C SER A 90 -11.34 -2.41 -0.21
N LEU A 91 -11.33 -3.73 -0.37
CA LEU A 91 -12.58 -4.49 -0.47
C LEU A 91 -13.39 -4.43 0.82
N GLU A 92 -12.73 -4.33 1.99
CA GLU A 92 -13.44 -4.15 3.26
C GLU A 92 -14.13 -2.79 3.30
N ASP A 93 -13.47 -1.71 2.86
CA ASP A 93 -14.09 -0.39 2.78
C ASP A 93 -15.32 -0.40 1.86
N LEU A 94 -15.21 -1.05 0.70
CA LEU A 94 -16.32 -1.22 -0.25
C LEU A 94 -17.42 -2.12 0.32
N PHE A 95 -17.06 -3.14 1.10
CA PHE A 95 -18.00 -4.05 1.72
C PHE A 95 -18.82 -3.36 2.81
N VAL A 96 -18.14 -2.59 3.66
CA VAL A 96 -18.78 -1.72 4.66
C VAL A 96 -19.68 -0.68 3.99
N TYR A 97 -19.19 -0.02 2.94
CA TYR A 97 -19.98 0.96 2.17
C TYR A 97 -21.27 0.35 1.61
N CYS A 98 -21.24 -0.90 1.15
CA CYS A 98 -22.39 -1.63 0.65
C CYS A 98 -23.30 -2.23 1.75
N GLY A 99 -23.12 -1.84 3.02
CA GLY A 99 -23.91 -2.38 4.13
C GLY A 99 -23.57 -3.83 4.48
N ARG A 100 -22.30 -4.21 4.33
CA ARG A 100 -21.76 -5.56 4.57
C ARG A 100 -22.47 -6.63 3.76
N LYS A 101 -22.86 -6.30 2.53
CA LYS A 101 -23.48 -7.22 1.58
C LYS A 101 -23.08 -6.89 0.16
N PHE A 102 -22.52 -7.87 -0.53
CA PHE A 102 -22.35 -7.82 -1.97
C PHE A 102 -23.43 -8.65 -2.67
N SER A 103 -23.76 -8.25 -3.91
CA SER A 103 -24.61 -9.06 -4.78
C SER A 103 -23.82 -10.27 -5.29
N LEU A 104 -24.52 -11.35 -5.67
CA LEU A 104 -23.87 -12.52 -6.29
C LEU A 104 -23.05 -12.12 -7.53
N LYS A 105 -23.58 -11.21 -8.36
CA LYS A 105 -22.85 -10.67 -9.52
C LYS A 105 -21.52 -10.03 -9.12
N THR A 106 -21.53 -9.19 -8.08
CA THR A 106 -20.32 -8.54 -7.57
C THR A 106 -19.31 -9.57 -7.07
N VAL A 107 -19.76 -10.55 -6.28
CA VAL A 107 -18.90 -11.63 -5.75
C VAL A 107 -18.26 -12.43 -6.89
N LEU A 108 -19.02 -12.80 -7.92
CA LEU A 108 -18.48 -13.56 -9.06
C LEU A 108 -17.46 -12.76 -9.87
N MET A 109 -17.71 -11.46 -10.10
CA MET A 109 -16.75 -10.59 -10.79
C MET A 109 -15.45 -10.42 -9.97
N LEU A 110 -15.55 -10.29 -8.65
CA LEU A 110 -14.39 -10.23 -7.77
C LEU A 110 -13.62 -11.55 -7.76
N ALA A 111 -14.33 -12.68 -7.67
CA ALA A 111 -13.72 -14.01 -7.69
C ALA A 111 -12.95 -14.27 -8.99
N ASP A 112 -13.51 -13.89 -10.13
CA ASP A 112 -12.83 -13.99 -11.44
C ASP A 112 -11.50 -13.23 -11.43
N GLN A 113 -11.50 -11.98 -10.96
CA GLN A 113 -10.29 -11.17 -10.85
C GLN A 113 -9.30 -11.76 -9.84
N MET A 114 -9.75 -12.23 -8.67
CA MET A 114 -8.88 -12.80 -7.64
C MET A 114 -8.22 -14.11 -8.08
N VAL A 115 -8.93 -14.94 -8.84
CA VAL A 115 -8.41 -16.21 -9.36
C VAL A 115 -7.46 -15.95 -10.54
N ILE A 116 -7.79 -15.02 -11.44
CA ILE A 116 -6.94 -14.68 -12.59
C ILE A 116 -5.69 -13.92 -12.15
N THR A 117 -5.79 -13.07 -11.13
CA THR A 117 -4.64 -12.39 -10.50
C THR A 117 -3.89 -13.34 -9.54
N GLY A 118 -4.24 -14.64 -9.55
CA GLY A 118 -3.70 -15.70 -8.72
C GLY A 118 -2.22 -15.48 -8.37
N ASP A 119 -1.96 -15.41 -7.07
CA ASP A 119 -0.63 -15.29 -6.45
C ASP A 119 0.18 -14.00 -6.69
N THR A 120 -0.31 -13.08 -7.52
CA THR A 120 0.45 -11.85 -7.86
C THR A 120 0.01 -10.68 -6.99
N ILE A 121 0.66 -10.55 -5.84
CA ILE A 121 0.71 -9.37 -4.96
C ILE A 121 -0.63 -8.95 -4.35
N ARG A 122 -0.94 -9.50 -3.18
CA ARG A 122 -1.01 -8.80 -1.87
C ARG A 122 -1.50 -7.34 -1.77
N MET A 123 -2.28 -6.79 -2.71
CA MET A 123 -2.73 -5.39 -2.68
C MET A 123 -4.20 -5.23 -3.04
N TRP A 124 -5.05 -5.97 -2.33
CA TRP A 124 -6.34 -5.44 -1.87
C TRP A 124 -6.49 -5.50 -0.34
N PHE A 125 -5.45 -5.95 0.37
CA PHE A 125 -5.41 -6.12 1.82
C PHE A 125 -4.17 -5.43 2.40
N LEU A 126 -4.26 -4.11 2.55
CA LEU A 126 -3.52 -3.40 3.59
C LEU A 126 -4.52 -2.96 4.66
N GLY A 127 -4.94 -3.94 5.45
CA GLY A 127 -5.77 -3.77 6.63
C GLY A 127 -6.43 -5.10 6.99
N LEU A 128 -6.01 -5.67 8.13
CA LEU A 128 -6.57 -6.85 8.80
C LEU A 128 -6.05 -8.22 8.35
N ASP A 129 -4.85 -8.61 8.78
CA ASP A 129 -4.62 -10.01 9.17
C ASP A 129 -3.68 -9.99 10.37
N ASP A 130 -4.29 -9.85 11.55
CA ASP A 130 -3.73 -10.19 12.86
C ASP A 130 -4.91 -10.42 13.82
N GLU A 131 -5.59 -11.56 13.68
CA GLU A 131 -6.26 -12.27 14.80
C GLU A 131 -6.30 -13.77 14.47
N PHE A 132 -5.21 -14.48 14.77
CA PHE A 132 -5.18 -15.75 15.50
C PHE A 132 -3.88 -15.85 16.30
#